data_AF-A0A2T4Q243-F1
#
_entry.id   AF-A0A2T4Q243-F1
#
_cell.length_a   1.000
_cell.length_b   1.000
_cell.length_c   1.000
_cell.angle_alpha   90.00
_cell.angle_beta   90.00
_cell.angle_gamma   90.00
#
_symmetry.space_group_name_H-M   'P 1'
#
loop_
_entity.id
_entity.type
_entity.pdbx_description
1 polymer ?
#
loop_
_entity_poly.entity_id
_entity_poly.type
_entity_poly.pdbx_seq_one_letter_code
_entity_poly.pdbx_strand_id
1 'polypeptide(L)'
;MSYKEESFFKEMLINEYIYFASKNKKIVRLMKNEQSYVAVWTDADTAKQYLNDNEINYDKLIQLDLDRFVAYDLDELFDETDKVMIDTTNDNTGKLVNIYDVTRELMSELDKIRVKEFVRDVAKYDHVYGLTNKNEKNFILIDDGREDKPQIMPVWSLKKRAQKVQEEDFEECDLIEIETSVFGEWLDKLRDDDKGVGIDLKPGVIGTIVSAQKLSNETTF
;
A
#
# COMPACT_ATOMS: atom_id res chain seq x y z
N MET A 1 16.30 -10.09 -11.82
CA MET A 1 15.24 -10.48 -12.78
C MET A 1 14.04 -9.62 -12.41
N SER A 2 13.37 -8.95 -13.34
CA SER A 2 12.22 -8.09 -13.00
C SER A 2 10.94 -8.90 -13.05
N TYR A 3 10.06 -8.69 -12.08
CA TYR A 3 8.74 -9.34 -12.00
C TYR A 3 7.65 -8.54 -12.73
N LYS A 4 7.92 -7.29 -13.14
CA LYS A 4 6.95 -6.40 -13.81
C LYS A 4 6.28 -6.97 -15.06
N GLU A 5 6.94 -7.91 -15.74
CA GLU A 5 6.39 -8.53 -16.93
C GLU A 5 5.54 -9.78 -16.65
N GLU A 6 5.59 -10.32 -15.44
CA GLU A 6 4.80 -11.47 -15.03
C GLU A 6 3.31 -11.11 -14.90
N SER A 7 2.43 -12.03 -15.26
CA SER A 7 0.98 -11.81 -15.21
C SER A 7 0.49 -11.54 -13.79
N PHE A 8 0.95 -12.35 -12.83
CA PHE A 8 0.57 -12.20 -11.42
C PHE A 8 0.92 -10.80 -10.89
N PHE A 9 2.04 -10.22 -11.33
CA PHE A 9 2.47 -8.90 -10.86
C PHE A 9 1.51 -7.81 -11.34
N LYS A 10 1.09 -7.89 -12.62
CA LYS A 10 0.10 -6.98 -13.19
C LYS A 10 -1.26 -7.16 -12.52
N GLU A 11 -1.66 -8.39 -12.23
CA GLU A 11 -2.91 -8.70 -11.53
C GLU A 11 -2.91 -8.17 -10.09
N MET A 12 -1.80 -8.30 -9.34
CA MET A 12 -1.67 -7.72 -8.01
C MET A 12 -1.91 -6.21 -8.04
N LEU A 13 -1.30 -5.49 -8.99
CA LEU A 13 -1.49 -4.05 -9.14
C LEU A 13 -2.92 -3.65 -9.53
N ILE A 14 -3.64 -4.49 -10.28
CA ILE A 14 -5.02 -4.22 -10.70
C ILE A 14 -6.00 -4.53 -9.57
N ASN A 15 -5.83 -5.67 -8.91
CA ASN A 15 -6.75 -6.15 -7.88
C ASN A 15 -6.50 -5.46 -6.54
N GLU A 16 -5.26 -5.01 -6.29
CA GLU A 16 -4.80 -4.41 -5.03
C GLU A 16 -4.99 -5.31 -3.80
N TYR A 17 -5.15 -6.61 -4.01
CA TYR A 17 -5.25 -7.59 -2.95
C TYR A 17 -4.45 -8.85 -3.28
N ILE A 18 -3.94 -9.49 -2.24
CA ILE A 18 -3.39 -10.84 -2.29
C ILE A 18 -4.09 -11.75 -1.28
N TYR A 19 -4.03 -13.05 -1.54
CA TYR A 19 -4.72 -14.06 -0.74
C TYR A 19 -3.78 -15.16 -0.30
N PHE A 20 -3.93 -15.62 0.94
CA PHE A 20 -3.28 -16.84 1.43
C PHE A 20 -4.15 -17.56 2.44
N ALA A 21 -3.97 -18.88 2.55
CA ALA A 21 -4.71 -19.68 3.50
C ALA A 21 -4.09 -19.58 4.91
N SER A 22 -4.95 -19.51 5.94
CA SER A 22 -4.53 -19.54 7.33
C SER A 22 -5.23 -20.67 8.10
N LYS A 23 -4.48 -21.31 9.00
CA LYS A 23 -4.96 -22.30 9.96
C LYS A 23 -4.36 -22.05 11.33
N ASN A 24 -5.18 -22.06 12.38
CA ASN A 24 -4.78 -21.75 13.76
C ASN A 24 -3.99 -20.44 13.86
N LYS A 25 -4.42 -19.42 13.11
CA LYS A 25 -3.75 -18.11 12.99
C LYS A 25 -2.32 -18.15 12.42
N LYS A 26 -1.93 -19.23 11.75
CA LYS A 26 -0.65 -19.36 11.03
C LYS A 26 -0.89 -19.51 9.55
N ILE A 27 0.06 -19.11 8.73
CA ILE A 27 0.01 -19.31 7.28
C ILE A 27 0.08 -20.80 6.97
N VAL A 28 -0.79 -21.26 6.08
CA VAL A 28 -0.76 -22.64 5.58
C VAL A 28 0.40 -22.77 4.59
N ARG A 29 1.26 -23.75 4.84
CA ARG A 29 2.35 -24.13 3.95
C ARG A 29 1.98 -25.39 3.20
N LEU A 30 2.17 -25.36 1.89
CA LEU A 30 1.93 -26.49 1.01
C LEU A 30 3.21 -27.30 0.83
N MET A 31 3.07 -28.58 0.48
CA MET A 31 4.18 -29.51 0.25
C MET A 31 4.13 -30.04 -1.18
N LYS A 32 5.23 -29.89 -1.93
CA LYS A 32 5.36 -30.38 -3.31
C LYS A 32 6.81 -30.78 -3.54
N ASN A 33 7.01 -32.00 -4.03
CA ASN A 33 8.34 -32.58 -4.24
C ASN A 33 9.24 -32.45 -3.00
N GLU A 34 8.70 -32.80 -1.83
CA GLU A 34 9.38 -32.71 -0.52
C GLU A 34 9.80 -31.30 -0.09
N GLN A 35 9.39 -30.27 -0.82
CA GLN A 35 9.67 -28.89 -0.53
C GLN A 35 8.43 -28.18 0.01
N SER A 36 8.61 -27.46 1.12
CA SER A 36 7.59 -26.60 1.69
C SER A 36 7.57 -25.23 1.00
N TYR A 37 6.38 -24.71 0.71
CA TYR A 37 6.19 -23.38 0.16
C TYR A 37 4.98 -22.71 0.77
N VAL A 38 5.05 -21.38 0.90
CA VAL A 38 3.88 -20.55 1.14
C VAL A 38 3.21 -20.29 -0.20
N ALA A 39 1.90 -20.52 -0.29
CA ALA A 39 1.15 -20.22 -1.49
C ALA A 39 0.39 -18.91 -1.33
N VAL A 40 0.52 -18.06 -2.34
CA VAL A 40 -0.12 -16.75 -2.44
C VAL A 40 -0.88 -16.70 -3.77
N TRP A 41 -2.07 -16.11 -3.76
CA TRP A 41 -2.89 -15.95 -4.95
C TRP A 41 -3.28 -14.51 -5.18
N THR A 42 -3.46 -14.13 -6.43
CA THR A 42 -4.02 -12.84 -6.87
C THR A 42 -5.54 -12.86 -6.97
N ASP A 43 -6.14 -14.06 -6.99
CA ASP A 43 -7.57 -14.31 -7.11
C ASP A 43 -8.08 -15.29 -6.03
N ALA A 44 -9.17 -14.90 -5.37
CA ALA A 44 -9.71 -15.64 -4.24
C ALA A 44 -10.38 -16.95 -4.65
N ASP A 45 -11.04 -16.98 -5.81
CA ASP A 45 -11.79 -18.16 -6.26
C ASP A 45 -10.83 -19.24 -6.75
N THR A 46 -9.77 -18.86 -7.45
CA THR A 46 -8.63 -19.72 -7.81
C THR A 46 -7.98 -20.32 -6.55
N ALA A 47 -7.74 -19.52 -5.52
CA ALA A 47 -7.18 -20.00 -4.25
C ALA A 47 -8.11 -21.05 -3.60
N LYS A 48 -9.40 -20.74 -3.46
CA LYS A 48 -10.38 -21.66 -2.86
C LYS A 48 -10.51 -22.96 -3.64
N GLN A 49 -10.59 -22.87 -4.97
CA GLN A 49 -10.69 -24.03 -5.83
C GLN A 49 -9.49 -24.95 -5.63
N TYR A 50 -8.27 -24.40 -5.71
CA TYR A 50 -7.05 -25.18 -5.50
C TYR A 50 -7.01 -25.84 -4.11
N LEU A 51 -7.30 -25.07 -3.06
CA LEU A 51 -7.29 -25.59 -1.68
C LEU A 51 -8.31 -26.71 -1.48
N ASN A 52 -9.51 -26.58 -2.06
CA ASN A 52 -10.57 -27.57 -1.95
C ASN A 52 -10.26 -28.84 -2.75
N ASP A 53 -9.82 -28.70 -4.00
CA ASP A 53 -9.53 -29.82 -4.90
C ASP A 53 -8.38 -30.69 -4.38
N ASN A 54 -7.47 -30.10 -3.58
CA ASN A 54 -6.34 -30.79 -2.96
C ASN A 54 -6.57 -31.11 -1.48
N GLU A 55 -7.81 -31.00 -0.99
CA GLU A 55 -8.22 -31.29 0.40
C GLU A 55 -7.32 -30.61 1.45
N ILE A 56 -6.83 -29.41 1.15
CA ILE A 56 -5.99 -28.65 2.07
C ILE A 56 -6.85 -28.14 3.21
N ASN A 57 -6.45 -28.45 4.44
CA ASN A 57 -7.17 -28.02 5.62
C ASN A 57 -6.74 -26.60 6.04
N TYR A 58 -7.66 -25.64 6.00
CA TYR A 58 -7.48 -24.25 6.42
C TYR A 58 -8.75 -23.72 7.09
N ASP A 59 -8.61 -22.71 7.96
CA ASP A 59 -9.75 -22.09 8.66
C ASP A 59 -10.37 -20.96 7.85
N LYS A 60 -9.52 -20.15 7.21
CA LYS A 60 -9.95 -19.01 6.39
C LYS A 60 -8.92 -18.65 5.33
N LEU A 61 -9.42 -18.11 4.22
CA LEU A 61 -8.61 -17.39 3.25
C LEU A 61 -8.45 -15.94 3.75
N ILE A 62 -7.23 -15.52 3.98
CA ILE A 62 -6.89 -14.14 4.34
C ILE A 62 -6.79 -13.33 3.05
N GLN A 63 -7.50 -12.21 3.00
CA GLN A 63 -7.32 -11.17 2.00
C GLN A 63 -6.48 -10.05 2.62
N LEU A 64 -5.39 -9.66 1.97
CA LEU A 64 -4.59 -8.52 2.37
C LEU A 64 -4.61 -7.44 1.30
N ASP A 65 -4.80 -6.21 1.76
CA ASP A 65 -4.60 -5.01 0.95
C ASP A 65 -3.12 -4.89 0.55
N LEU A 66 -2.87 -4.60 -0.71
CA LEU A 66 -1.52 -4.61 -1.25
C LEU A 66 -0.65 -3.47 -0.68
N ASP A 67 -1.21 -2.27 -0.48
CA ASP A 67 -0.46 -1.16 0.10
C ASP A 67 -0.03 -1.47 1.54
N ARG A 68 -0.90 -2.13 2.30
CA ARG A 68 -0.57 -2.62 3.65
C ARG A 68 0.49 -3.71 3.60
N PHE A 69 0.33 -4.68 2.70
CA PHE A 69 1.25 -5.80 2.56
C PHE A 69 2.68 -5.32 2.29
N VAL A 70 2.85 -4.40 1.34
CA VAL A 70 4.18 -3.91 0.97
C VAL A 70 4.82 -3.00 2.02
N ALA A 71 4.01 -2.35 2.88
CA ALA A 71 4.50 -1.37 3.83
C ALA A 71 4.78 -1.93 5.24
N TYR A 72 3.99 -2.92 5.70
CA TYR A 72 4.00 -3.32 7.11
C TYR A 72 3.98 -4.84 7.34
N ASP A 73 3.25 -5.59 6.52
CA ASP A 73 2.96 -6.99 6.87
C ASP A 73 4.03 -7.98 6.39
N LEU A 74 4.97 -7.59 5.50
CA LEU A 74 5.93 -8.53 4.90
C LEU A 74 6.75 -9.30 5.93
N ASP A 75 7.41 -8.61 6.87
CA ASP A 75 8.27 -9.22 7.88
C ASP A 75 7.49 -9.92 9.00
N GLU A 76 6.20 -9.59 9.17
CA GLU A 76 5.33 -10.29 10.12
C GLU A 76 4.87 -11.65 9.55
N LEU A 77 4.71 -11.71 8.22
CA LEU A 77 4.10 -12.85 7.54
C LEU A 77 5.12 -13.83 6.93
N PHE A 78 6.28 -13.35 6.52
CA PHE A 78 7.26 -14.13 5.76
C PHE A 78 8.64 -14.07 6.39
N ASP A 79 9.35 -15.20 6.35
CA ASP A 79 10.78 -15.27 6.64
C ASP A 79 11.60 -15.09 5.35
N GLU A 80 12.82 -14.53 5.42
CA GLU A 80 13.72 -14.39 4.25
C GLU A 80 14.00 -15.72 3.52
N THR A 81 13.92 -16.84 4.24
CA THR A 81 14.14 -18.19 3.68
C THR A 81 12.89 -18.80 3.03
N ASP A 82 11.75 -18.13 3.14
CA ASP A 82 10.50 -18.66 2.64
C ASP A 82 10.47 -18.76 1.13
N LYS A 83 10.03 -19.92 0.68
CA LYS A 83 9.78 -20.19 -0.73
C LYS A 83 8.32 -19.87 -1.00
N VAL A 84 8.08 -18.83 -1.81
CA VAL A 84 6.73 -18.36 -2.10
C VAL A 84 6.33 -18.76 -3.51
N MET A 85 5.21 -19.47 -3.63
CA MET A 85 4.61 -19.86 -4.91
C MET A 85 3.38 -18.99 -5.16
N ILE A 86 3.40 -18.22 -6.25
CA ILE A 86 2.28 -17.38 -6.66
C ILE A 86 1.42 -18.11 -7.69
N ASP A 87 0.10 -18.04 -7.52
CA ASP A 87 -0.93 -18.53 -8.43
C ASP A 87 -0.75 -19.99 -8.85
N THR A 88 -0.44 -20.85 -7.87
CA THR A 88 -0.48 -22.30 -8.10
C THR A 88 -1.92 -22.75 -8.30
N THR A 89 -2.15 -23.58 -9.31
CA THR A 89 -3.43 -24.22 -9.61
C THR A 89 -3.23 -25.73 -9.84
N ASN A 90 -4.30 -26.47 -10.16
CA ASN A 90 -4.17 -27.89 -10.49
C ASN A 90 -3.43 -28.10 -11.82
N ASP A 91 -3.61 -27.17 -12.76
CA ASP A 91 -3.06 -27.26 -14.12
C ASP A 91 -1.74 -26.49 -14.27
N ASN A 92 -1.41 -25.58 -13.34
CA ASN A 92 -0.21 -24.77 -13.36
C ASN A 92 0.51 -24.85 -12.02
N THR A 93 1.82 -25.11 -12.06
CA THR A 93 2.65 -25.18 -10.85
C THR A 93 2.74 -23.86 -10.09
N GLY A 94 2.35 -22.74 -10.70
CA GLY A 94 2.57 -21.39 -10.19
C GLY A 94 3.97 -20.88 -10.49
N LYS A 95 4.27 -19.68 -10.00
CA LYS A 95 5.59 -19.05 -10.08
C LYS A 95 6.26 -19.01 -8.72
N LEU A 96 7.43 -19.65 -8.64
CA LEU A 96 8.29 -19.54 -7.47
C LEU A 96 9.01 -18.20 -7.51
N VAL A 97 8.87 -17.41 -6.45
CA VAL A 97 9.42 -16.04 -6.38
C VAL A 97 10.20 -15.80 -5.09
N ASN A 98 11.04 -14.78 -5.10
CA ASN A 98 11.49 -14.13 -3.88
C ASN A 98 10.48 -13.04 -3.52
N ILE A 99 9.74 -13.22 -2.43
CA ILE A 99 8.66 -12.31 -2.04
C ILE A 99 9.17 -10.91 -1.68
N TYR A 100 10.40 -10.79 -1.16
CA TYR A 100 11.02 -9.51 -0.86
C TYR A 100 11.33 -8.70 -2.13
N ASP A 101 11.77 -9.38 -3.19
CA ASP A 101 12.05 -8.73 -4.47
C ASP A 101 10.75 -8.32 -5.18
N VAL A 102 9.72 -9.19 -5.15
CA VAL A 102 8.37 -8.86 -5.66
C VAL A 102 7.81 -7.64 -4.91
N THR A 103 7.88 -7.63 -3.59
CA THR A 103 7.36 -6.54 -2.75
C THR A 103 8.08 -5.23 -3.02
N ARG A 104 9.41 -5.25 -3.18
CA ARG A 104 10.18 -4.05 -3.52
C ARG A 104 9.80 -3.46 -4.88
N GLU A 105 9.59 -4.33 -5.88
CA GLU A 105 9.11 -3.89 -7.20
C GLU A 105 7.68 -3.35 -7.13
N LEU A 106 6.79 -4.02 -6.38
CA LEU A 106 5.41 -3.57 -6.16
C LEU A 106 5.36 -2.20 -5.50
N MET A 107 6.10 -1.99 -4.40
CA MET A 107 6.16 -0.71 -3.70
C MET A 107 6.55 0.43 -4.66
N SER A 108 7.59 0.21 -5.48
CA SER A 108 8.03 1.21 -6.45
C SER A 108 7.00 1.53 -7.53
N GLU A 109 6.21 0.55 -7.98
CA GLU A 109 5.15 0.77 -8.97
C GLU A 109 3.88 1.36 -8.36
N LEU A 110 3.50 0.93 -7.16
CA LEU A 110 2.41 1.51 -6.38
C LEU A 110 2.67 3.00 -6.14
N ASP A 111 3.88 3.38 -5.70
CA ASP A 111 4.22 4.79 -5.52
C ASP A 111 4.01 5.64 -6.78
N LYS A 112 4.32 5.09 -7.96
CA LYS A 112 4.08 5.78 -9.24
C LYS A 112 2.61 5.86 -9.57
N ILE A 113 1.85 4.79 -9.32
CA ILE A 113 0.40 4.75 -9.54
C ILE A 113 -0.28 5.77 -8.63
N ARG A 114 0.00 5.74 -7.32
CA ARG A 114 -0.59 6.64 -6.32
C ARG A 114 -0.31 8.10 -6.62
N VAL A 115 0.93 8.46 -6.99
CA VAL A 115 1.26 9.84 -7.40
C VAL A 115 0.43 10.27 -8.60
N LYS A 116 0.33 9.43 -9.64
CA LYS A 116 -0.46 9.75 -10.84
C LYS A 116 -1.95 9.89 -10.55
N GLU A 117 -2.49 9.01 -9.71
CA GLU A 117 -3.89 9.07 -9.28
C GLU A 117 -4.17 10.35 -8.50
N PHE A 118 -3.31 10.68 -7.54
CA PHE A 118 -3.39 11.90 -6.75
C PHE A 118 -3.36 13.14 -7.65
N VAL A 119 -2.37 13.27 -8.54
CA VAL A 119 -2.23 14.40 -9.46
C VAL A 119 -3.47 14.56 -10.34
N ARG A 120 -3.97 13.45 -10.90
CA ARG A 120 -5.17 13.44 -11.74
C ARG A 120 -6.40 13.91 -10.96
N ASP A 121 -6.56 13.44 -9.73
CA ASP A 121 -7.71 13.77 -8.91
C ASP A 121 -7.64 15.26 -8.48
N VAL A 122 -6.47 15.76 -8.07
CA VAL A 122 -6.26 17.18 -7.73
C VAL A 122 -6.54 18.09 -8.93
N ALA A 123 -6.00 17.77 -10.11
CA ALA A 123 -6.23 18.54 -11.33
C ALA A 123 -7.72 18.63 -11.73
N LYS A 124 -8.54 17.66 -11.32
CA LYS A 124 -9.97 17.64 -11.60
C LYS A 124 -10.78 18.51 -10.64
N TYR A 125 -10.37 18.62 -9.39
CA TYR A 125 -11.16 19.22 -8.32
C TYR A 125 -10.63 20.59 -7.84
N ASP A 126 -9.38 20.90 -8.14
CA ASP A 126 -8.67 22.14 -7.78
C ASP A 126 -8.60 22.42 -6.27
N HIS A 127 -8.54 21.36 -5.48
CA HIS A 127 -8.27 21.45 -4.05
C HIS A 127 -7.66 20.15 -3.53
N VAL A 128 -7.03 20.24 -2.38
CA VAL A 128 -6.56 19.12 -1.57
C VAL A 128 -7.16 19.19 -0.18
N TYR A 129 -7.14 18.05 0.51
CA TYR A 129 -7.62 17.92 1.87
C TYR A 129 -6.47 17.54 2.79
N GLY A 130 -6.51 18.02 4.02
CA GLY A 130 -5.55 17.64 5.06
C GLY A 130 -6.18 17.76 6.44
N LEU A 131 -5.43 17.29 7.44
CA LEU A 131 -5.84 17.36 8.84
C LEU A 131 -5.19 18.57 9.49
N THR A 132 -5.89 19.23 10.41
CA THR A 132 -5.38 20.37 11.19
C THR A 132 -5.77 20.25 12.65
N ASN A 133 -5.01 20.88 13.54
CA ASN A 133 -5.41 21.03 14.93
C ASN A 133 -6.59 22.01 15.05
N LYS A 134 -7.40 21.85 16.10
CA LYS A 134 -8.52 22.76 16.37
C LYS A 134 -8.04 24.21 16.45
N ASN A 135 -8.66 25.07 15.63
CA ASN A 135 -8.35 26.51 15.48
C ASN A 135 -7.04 26.85 14.72
N GLU A 136 -6.37 25.88 14.12
CA GLU A 136 -5.26 26.12 13.19
C GLU A 136 -5.73 26.14 11.72
N LYS A 137 -4.88 26.64 10.81
CA LYS A 137 -5.18 26.73 9.37
C LYS A 137 -4.13 26.03 8.49
N ASN A 138 -3.25 25.27 9.11
CA ASN A 138 -2.10 24.61 8.50
C ASN A 138 -2.26 23.11 8.72
N PHE A 139 -1.80 22.31 7.76
CA PHE A 139 -1.82 20.86 7.93
C PHE A 139 -0.94 20.44 9.11
N ILE A 140 -1.37 19.42 9.82
CA ILE A 140 -0.54 18.75 10.83
C ILE A 140 0.67 18.10 10.14
N LEU A 141 1.70 17.86 10.94
CA LEU A 141 2.79 16.96 10.59
C LEU A 141 2.69 15.74 11.50
N ILE A 142 2.65 14.56 10.90
CA ILE A 142 2.71 13.28 11.58
C ILE A 142 4.19 12.95 11.82
N ASP A 143 4.51 12.59 13.05
CA ASP A 143 5.81 12.06 13.44
C ASP A 143 5.63 10.57 13.80
N ASP A 144 6.31 9.66 13.07
CA ASP A 144 6.31 8.20 13.34
C ASP A 144 7.24 7.87 14.52
N GLY A 145 7.85 8.87 15.19
CA GLY A 145 8.67 8.71 16.39
C GLY A 145 9.98 7.95 16.17
N ARG A 146 10.33 7.63 14.92
CA ARG A 146 11.59 7.00 14.54
C ARG A 146 12.56 8.10 14.14
N GLU A 147 13.70 8.19 14.84
CA GLU A 147 14.71 9.26 14.67
C GLU A 147 15.17 9.46 13.21
N ASP A 148 15.08 8.43 12.37
CA ASP A 148 15.56 8.43 10.99
C ASP A 148 14.47 8.68 9.92
N LYS A 149 13.21 8.93 10.31
CA LYS A 149 12.13 9.17 9.34
C LYS A 149 11.69 10.64 9.31
N PRO A 150 11.43 11.19 8.11
CA PRO A 150 10.97 12.56 7.98
C PRO A 150 9.59 12.73 8.60
N GLN A 151 9.30 13.91 9.13
CA GLN A 151 7.93 14.29 9.48
C GLN A 151 7.08 14.32 8.20
N ILE A 152 5.85 13.79 8.29
CA ILE A 152 4.99 13.57 7.14
C ILE A 152 3.81 14.54 7.20
N MET A 153 3.63 15.36 6.18
CA MET A 153 2.39 16.10 5.97
C MET A 153 1.38 15.21 5.24
N PRO A 154 0.28 14.78 5.87
CA PRO A 154 -0.69 13.93 5.19
C PRO A 154 -1.65 14.78 4.36
N VAL A 155 -1.85 14.39 3.10
CA VAL A 155 -2.64 15.13 2.11
C VAL A 155 -3.45 14.15 1.28
N TRP A 156 -4.71 14.49 1.01
CA TRP A 156 -5.62 13.68 0.21
C TRP A 156 -6.17 14.47 -0.97
N SER A 157 -6.32 13.78 -2.08
CA SER A 157 -6.97 14.31 -3.28
C SER A 157 -8.50 14.27 -3.18
N LEU A 158 -9.06 13.42 -2.29
CA LEU A 158 -10.49 13.22 -2.11
C LEU A 158 -10.92 13.34 -0.65
N LYS A 159 -11.95 14.16 -0.39
CA LYS A 159 -12.52 14.39 0.94
C LYS A 159 -12.82 13.11 1.71
N LYS A 160 -13.47 12.15 1.04
CA LYS A 160 -13.90 10.89 1.67
C LYS A 160 -12.73 10.05 2.18
N ARG A 161 -11.57 10.09 1.50
CA ARG A 161 -10.37 9.37 1.93
C ARG A 161 -9.80 10.01 3.20
N ALA A 162 -9.70 11.34 3.20
CA ALA A 162 -9.25 12.09 4.37
C ALA A 162 -10.17 11.91 5.59
N GLN A 163 -11.49 11.98 5.39
CA GLN A 163 -12.49 11.76 6.45
C GLN A 163 -12.34 10.38 7.09
N LYS A 164 -12.12 9.35 6.29
CA LYS A 164 -11.95 7.99 6.81
C LYS A 164 -10.73 7.89 7.75
N VAL A 165 -9.60 8.48 7.37
CA VAL A 165 -8.39 8.48 8.21
C VAL A 165 -8.57 9.36 9.45
N GLN A 166 -9.22 10.53 9.30
CA GLN A 166 -9.57 11.38 10.44
C GLN A 166 -10.37 10.60 11.48
N GLU A 167 -11.44 9.91 11.06
CA GLU A 167 -12.35 9.19 11.95
C GLU A 167 -11.69 7.97 12.62
N GLU A 168 -10.78 7.28 11.94
CA GLU A 168 -10.16 6.05 12.44
C GLU A 168 -8.88 6.29 13.25
N ASP A 169 -8.05 7.27 12.85
CA ASP A 169 -6.70 7.44 13.38
C ASP A 169 -6.45 8.81 14.07
N PHE A 170 -7.25 9.84 13.77
CA PHE A 170 -6.99 11.23 14.21
C PHE A 170 -8.29 11.97 14.60
N GLU A 171 -9.12 11.35 15.45
CA GLU A 171 -10.45 11.86 15.84
C GLU A 171 -10.38 13.28 16.45
N GLU A 172 -9.23 13.64 17.04
CA GLU A 172 -8.98 14.93 17.64
C GLU A 172 -8.73 16.07 16.64
N CYS A 173 -8.35 15.73 15.40
CA CYS A 173 -8.04 16.68 14.33
C CYS A 173 -9.30 17.10 13.57
N ASP A 174 -9.26 18.30 12.97
CA ASP A 174 -10.28 18.77 12.04
C ASP A 174 -9.83 18.55 10.58
N LEU A 175 -10.79 18.30 9.69
CA LEU A 175 -10.54 18.25 8.26
C LEU A 175 -10.62 19.65 7.65
N ILE A 176 -9.59 20.02 6.88
CA ILE A 176 -9.59 21.27 6.11
C ILE A 176 -9.35 21.02 4.61
N GLU A 177 -9.91 21.91 3.81
CA GLU A 177 -9.83 21.94 2.36
C GLU A 177 -9.02 23.17 1.95
N ILE A 178 -8.05 22.98 1.06
CA ILE A 178 -7.09 24.01 0.63
C ILE A 178 -7.03 24.02 -0.89
N GLU A 179 -7.11 25.20 -1.48
CA GLU A 179 -6.92 25.39 -2.93
C GLU A 179 -5.54 24.91 -3.36
N THR A 180 -5.47 24.31 -4.54
CA THR A 180 -4.25 23.73 -5.09
C THR A 180 -3.08 24.73 -5.16
N SER A 181 -3.37 25.99 -5.49
CA SER A 181 -2.39 27.07 -5.55
C SER A 181 -1.69 27.32 -4.20
N VAL A 182 -2.48 27.39 -3.12
CA VAL A 182 -1.99 27.55 -1.74
C VAL A 182 -1.19 26.32 -1.32
N PHE A 183 -1.65 25.13 -1.70
CA PHE A 183 -0.92 23.89 -1.46
C PHE A 183 0.45 23.88 -2.16
N GLY A 184 0.54 24.38 -3.39
CA GLY A 184 1.80 24.55 -4.11
C GLY A 184 2.80 25.43 -3.36
N GLU A 185 2.35 26.56 -2.80
CA GLU A 185 3.21 27.41 -1.95
C GLU A 185 3.70 26.68 -0.69
N TRP A 186 2.93 25.74 -0.15
CA TRP A 186 3.34 24.95 1.00
C TRP A 186 4.37 23.89 0.62
N LEU A 187 4.21 23.24 -0.53
CA LEU A 187 5.21 22.30 -1.05
C LEU A 187 6.56 22.98 -1.29
N ASP A 188 6.56 24.21 -1.80
CA ASP A 188 7.79 24.99 -2.00
C ASP A 188 8.50 25.29 -0.68
N LYS A 189 7.75 25.54 0.41
CA LYS A 189 8.32 25.75 1.75
C LYS A 189 8.86 24.45 2.37
N LEU A 190 8.19 23.33 2.13
CA LEU A 190 8.59 22.02 2.69
C LEU A 190 9.80 21.40 1.99
N ARG A 191 10.12 21.85 0.77
CA ARG A 191 11.26 21.35 -0.01
C ARG A 191 12.58 21.37 0.77
N ASP A 192 12.78 22.39 1.59
CA ASP A 192 14.07 22.68 2.21
C ASP A 192 14.21 22.06 3.63
N ASP A 193 13.18 21.36 4.12
CA ASP A 193 13.01 20.96 5.53
C ASP A 193 13.12 19.43 5.79
N ASP A 194 13.49 18.62 4.79
CA ASP A 194 13.51 17.14 4.86
C ASP A 194 12.18 16.54 5.35
N LYS A 195 11.06 17.14 4.92
CA LYS A 195 9.70 16.69 5.25
C LYS A 195 9.10 15.89 4.09
N GLY A 196 8.43 14.80 4.43
CA GLY A 196 7.69 13.97 3.49
C GLY A 196 6.26 14.47 3.31
N VAL A 197 5.65 14.13 2.18
CA VAL A 197 4.22 14.29 1.92
C VAL A 197 3.63 12.90 1.77
N GLY A 198 2.69 12.55 2.65
CA GLY A 198 1.93 11.31 2.57
C GLY A 198 0.70 11.56 1.72
N ILE A 199 0.63 10.95 0.54
CA ILE A 199 -0.48 11.17 -0.39
C ILE A 199 -1.54 10.07 -0.26
N ASP A 200 -2.80 10.48 -0.15
CA ASP A 200 -3.97 9.60 -0.10
C ASP A 200 -3.81 8.41 0.86
N LEU A 201 -3.25 8.68 2.04
CA LEU A 201 -3.01 7.64 3.04
C LEU A 201 -4.32 6.93 3.42
N LYS A 202 -4.22 5.62 3.63
CA LYS A 202 -5.26 4.76 4.21
C LYS A 202 -5.11 4.73 5.74
N PRO A 203 -6.16 4.32 6.47
CA PRO A 203 -6.07 4.14 7.92
C PRO A 203 -4.89 3.25 8.34
N GLY A 204 -4.27 3.57 9.46
CA GLY A 204 -2.98 3.04 9.90
C GLY A 204 -1.76 3.72 9.26
N VAL A 205 -1.93 4.93 8.69
CA VAL A 205 -0.87 5.69 8.01
C VAL A 205 -0.19 4.84 6.91
N ILE A 206 -1.02 4.19 6.08
CA ILE A 206 -0.58 3.27 5.03
C ILE A 206 -0.68 3.96 3.68
N GLY A 207 0.41 3.99 2.91
CA GLY A 207 0.39 4.52 1.56
C GLY A 207 1.73 5.06 1.10
N THR A 208 1.68 5.97 0.13
CA THR A 208 2.86 6.51 -0.53
C THR A 208 3.35 7.78 0.15
N ILE A 209 4.63 7.79 0.53
CA ILE A 209 5.34 8.97 1.04
C ILE A 209 6.30 9.45 -0.04
N VAL A 210 6.19 10.71 -0.43
CA VAL A 210 7.06 11.35 -1.43
C VAL A 210 7.67 12.62 -0.89
N SER A 211 8.80 13.05 -1.47
CA SER A 211 9.32 14.38 -1.16
C SER A 211 8.40 15.46 -1.71
N ALA A 212 8.32 16.60 -1.02
CA ALA A 212 7.58 17.76 -1.49
C ALA A 212 8.02 18.20 -2.90
N GLN A 213 9.33 18.10 -3.20
CA GLN A 213 9.89 18.40 -4.52
C GLN A 213 9.36 17.46 -5.61
N LYS A 214 9.28 16.16 -5.34
CA LYS A 214 8.76 15.19 -6.32
C LYS A 214 7.29 15.48 -6.60
N LEU A 215 6.50 15.73 -5.56
CA LEU A 215 5.08 16.02 -5.73
C LEU A 215 4.87 17.33 -6.50
N SER A 216 5.58 18.40 -6.13
CA SER A 216 5.53 19.72 -6.80
C SER A 216 5.84 19.62 -8.30
N ASN A 217 6.84 18.81 -8.69
CA ASN A 217 7.17 18.59 -10.11
C ASN A 217 6.07 17.87 -10.89
N GLU A 218 5.37 16.92 -10.26
CA GLU A 218 4.34 16.10 -10.91
C GLU A 218 2.99 16.83 -10.97
N THR A 219 2.73 17.75 -10.03
CA THR A 219 1.45 18.46 -9.96
C THR A 219 1.34 19.69 -10.85
N THR A 220 2.42 20.14 -11.51
CA THR A 220 2.52 21.34 -12.40
C THR A 220 1.27 22.22 -12.33
N PHE A 221 1.20 23.04 -11.29
CA PHE A 221 0.08 23.93 -11.01
C PHE A 221 0.00 25.08 -12.02
#